data_AF-A0A8X8AUJ0-F1
#
_entry.id   AF-A0A8X8AUJ0-F1
#
_cell.length_a   1.000
_cell.length_b   1.000
_cell.length_c   1.000
_cell.angle_alpha   90.00
_cell.angle_beta   90.00
_cell.angle_gamma   90.00
#
_symmetry.space_group_name_H-M   'P 1'
#
loop_
_entity.id
_entity.type
_entity.pdbx_description
1 polymer ?
#
loop_
_entity_poly.entity_id
_entity_poly.type
_entity_poly.pdbx_seq_one_letter_code
_entity_poly.pdbx_strand_id
1 'polypeptide(L)'
;MMCGKRCQHPTRDKASDTRPYPEDRENSEDGCESSTWTSRSCIVLAGGGGAGGHRIPNVILICRVDLETNSLSEQPVGRVVVTGLPYRMAAHPREGGLICALSESCKYVIL
;
A
#
# COMPACT_ATOMS: atom_id res chain seq x y z
N MET A 1 -15.16 11.33 -19.89
CA MET A 1 -14.28 10.30 -20.47
C MET A 1 -13.84 9.35 -19.36
N MET A 2 -14.33 8.11 -19.34
CA MET A 2 -13.84 7.08 -18.43
C MET A 2 -13.29 5.93 -19.29
N CYS A 3 -11.98 5.70 -19.23
CA CYS A 3 -11.34 4.56 -19.86
C CYS A 3 -11.37 3.38 -18.87
N GLY A 4 -12.43 2.57 -18.92
CA GLY A 4 -12.50 1.32 -18.16
C GLY A 4 -11.78 0.21 -18.92
N LYS A 5 -10.57 -0.15 -18.51
CA LYS A 5 -9.90 -1.36 -19.01
C LYS A 5 -10.24 -2.53 -18.08
N ARG A 6 -11.01 -3.49 -18.62
CA ARG A 6 -11.35 -4.78 -18.01
C ARG A 6 -10.07 -5.63 -17.91
N CYS A 7 -9.70 -6.06 -16.71
CA CYS A 7 -8.65 -7.06 -16.53
C CYS A 7 -9.11 -8.40 -17.11
N GLN A 8 -8.39 -8.93 -18.10
CA GLN A 8 -8.61 -10.27 -18.62
C GLN A 8 -7.68 -11.24 -17.88
N HIS A 9 -8.25 -12.29 -17.29
CA HIS A 9 -7.47 -13.40 -16.73
C HIS A 9 -7.17 -14.40 -17.85
N PRO A 10 -5.91 -14.83 -18.04
CA PRO A 10 -5.61 -15.89 -19.01
C PRO A 10 -6.03 -17.26 -18.46
N THR A 11 -6.77 -18.01 -19.27
CA THR A 11 -7.18 -19.40 -19.02
C THR A 11 -6.00 -20.36 -19.27
N ARG A 12 -5.81 -21.32 -18.35
CA ARG A 12 -4.78 -22.37 -18.41
C ARG A 12 -5.04 -23.34 -19.57
N ASP A 13 -4.11 -23.41 -20.51
CA ASP A 13 -4.02 -24.54 -21.44
C ASP A 13 -2.83 -25.44 -21.09
N LYS A 14 -3.10 -26.74 -20.97
CA LYS A 14 -2.16 -27.83 -20.69
C LYS A 14 -1.50 -28.26 -22.00
N ALA A 15 -0.17 -28.24 -22.08
CA ALA A 15 0.58 -29.01 -23.06
C ALA A 15 1.86 -29.55 -22.41
N SER A 16 2.02 -30.87 -22.50
CA SER A 16 3.16 -31.64 -22.02
C SER A 16 4.21 -31.76 -23.12
N ASP A 17 5.46 -31.39 -22.85
CA ASP A 17 6.61 -31.88 -23.62
C ASP A 17 7.83 -32.01 -22.70
N THR A 18 8.43 -33.20 -22.70
CA THR A 18 9.51 -33.62 -21.80
C THR A 18 10.84 -33.54 -22.56
N ARG A 19 11.84 -32.82 -22.04
CA ARG A 19 13.26 -33.07 -22.33
C ARG A 19 14.15 -32.88 -21.08
N PRO A 20 15.29 -33.59 -20.97
CA PRO A 20 16.00 -33.83 -19.71
C PRO A 20 17.13 -32.81 -19.37
N TYR A 21 17.40 -32.64 -18.06
CA TYR A 21 18.44 -31.82 -17.39
C TYR A 21 19.88 -32.38 -17.57
N PRO A 22 20.95 -31.56 -17.44
CA PRO A 22 21.69 -31.37 -16.15
C PRO A 22 22.35 -29.95 -16.03
N GLU A 23 23.04 -29.45 -15.01
CA GLU A 23 23.26 -29.69 -13.56
C GLU A 23 23.81 -28.35 -12.97
N ASP A 24 23.58 -28.14 -11.67
CA ASP A 24 24.37 -27.44 -10.64
C ASP A 24 25.02 -26.07 -10.92
N ARG A 25 24.47 -25.01 -10.29
CA ARG A 25 25.29 -23.90 -9.76
C ARG A 25 24.72 -23.30 -8.47
N GLU A 26 25.42 -23.65 -7.39
CA GLU A 26 25.82 -22.87 -6.22
C GLU A 26 24.81 -21.95 -5.52
N ASN A 27 24.48 -22.42 -4.30
CA ASN A 27 24.18 -21.67 -3.10
C ASN A 27 24.73 -20.24 -3.09
N SER A 28 23.84 -19.26 -3.24
CA SER A 28 24.09 -17.92 -2.74
C SER A 28 23.07 -17.68 -1.62
N GLU A 29 23.49 -18.00 -0.41
CA GLU A 29 22.91 -17.47 0.83
C GLU A 29 23.16 -15.97 0.88
N ASP A 30 22.52 -15.22 -0.02
CA ASP A 30 22.30 -13.81 0.23
C ASP A 30 21.18 -13.76 1.25
N GLY A 31 21.60 -13.87 2.52
CA GLY A 31 20.87 -13.34 3.65
C GLY A 31 20.54 -11.89 3.35
N CYS A 32 19.42 -11.68 2.65
CA CYS A 32 18.55 -10.58 2.96
C CYS A 32 18.25 -10.79 4.43
N GLU A 33 19.07 -10.15 5.28
CA GLU A 33 18.65 -9.63 6.57
C GLU A 33 17.35 -8.90 6.24
N SER A 34 16.27 -9.69 6.23
CA SER A 34 14.90 -9.27 6.10
C SER A 34 14.73 -8.52 7.39
N SER A 35 15.18 -7.27 7.38
CA SER A 35 15.08 -6.31 8.46
C SER A 35 13.66 -6.44 8.88
N THR A 36 13.44 -7.14 9.99
CA THR A 36 12.23 -7.92 10.20
C THR A 36 11.10 -6.99 9.85
N TRP A 37 10.48 -7.22 8.70
CA TRP A 37 9.23 -6.55 8.38
C TRP A 37 8.27 -7.34 9.25
N THR A 38 8.41 -7.15 10.58
CA THR A 38 7.36 -7.43 11.53
C THR A 38 6.17 -6.87 10.81
N SER A 39 5.20 -7.72 10.49
CA SER A 39 4.04 -7.33 9.73
C SER A 39 3.41 -6.17 10.50
N ARG A 40 3.82 -4.94 10.20
CA ARG A 40 3.44 -3.76 10.96
C ARG A 40 2.03 -3.51 10.47
N SER A 41 1.07 -4.12 11.16
CA SER A 41 -0.34 -3.91 10.94
C SER A 41 -0.60 -2.45 11.14
N CYS A 42 -0.65 -1.70 10.04
CA CYS A 42 -0.90 -0.27 10.05
C CYS A 42 -2.26 -0.04 9.41
N ILE A 43 -2.96 0.97 9.91
CA ILE A 43 -4.13 1.51 9.24
C ILE A 43 -3.84 2.92 8.75
N VAL A 44 -4.46 3.24 7.63
CA VAL A 44 -4.43 4.58 7.06
C VAL A 44 -5.80 5.21 7.23
N LEU A 45 -5.84 6.37 7.86
CA LEU A 45 -7.04 7.13 8.15
C LEU A 45 -6.95 8.47 7.41
N ALA A 46 -8.05 8.92 6.80
CA ALA A 46 -8.13 10.26 6.22
C ALA A 46 -9.31 11.00 6.83
N GLY A 47 -9.09 12.25 7.25
CA GLY A 47 -10.13 13.05 7.88
C GLY A 47 -9.77 14.53 7.98
N GLY A 48 -10.78 15.35 8.26
CA GLY A 48 -10.66 16.80 8.34
C GLY A 48 -12.02 17.47 8.20
N GLY A 49 -12.03 18.80 8.22
CA GLY A 49 -13.27 19.59 8.13
C GLY A 49 -13.08 20.98 7.52
N GLY A 50 -11.96 21.22 6.84
CA GLY A 50 -11.50 22.56 6.46
C GLY A 50 -12.13 23.16 5.19
N ALA A 51 -13.33 22.73 4.78
CA ALA A 51 -14.04 23.34 3.65
C ALA A 51 -14.62 24.72 4.06
N GLY A 52 -13.76 25.72 4.30
CA GLY A 52 -14.23 27.05 4.73
C GLY A 52 -13.22 27.92 5.49
N GLY A 53 -11.91 27.75 5.26
CA GLY A 53 -10.90 28.69 5.77
C GLY A 53 -10.56 28.62 7.26
N HIS A 54 -11.22 27.78 8.08
CA HIS A 54 -10.96 27.71 9.53
C HIS A 54 -10.66 26.30 10.08
N ARG A 55 -9.42 26.21 10.60
CA ARG A 55 -8.92 25.54 11.82
C ARG A 55 -8.70 24.02 11.91
N ILE A 56 -9.17 23.16 11.01
CA ILE A 56 -8.77 21.74 11.03
C ILE A 56 -8.29 21.30 9.63
N PRO A 57 -6.98 21.07 9.44
CA PRO A 57 -6.46 20.63 8.15
C PRO A 57 -6.99 19.24 7.80
N ASN A 58 -7.20 19.00 6.51
CA ASN A 58 -7.40 17.63 6.03
C ASN A 58 -6.06 16.90 6.15
N VAL A 59 -6.08 15.72 6.77
CA VAL A 59 -4.88 14.92 7.05
C VAL A 59 -5.11 13.47 6.69
N ILE A 60 -4.02 12.83 6.28
CA ILE A 60 -3.87 11.38 6.24
C ILE A 60 -2.96 10.99 7.42
N LEU A 61 -3.43 10.10 8.27
CA LEU A 61 -2.72 9.54 9.42
C LEU A 61 -2.44 8.06 9.21
N ILE A 62 -1.27 7.63 9.65
CA ILE A 62 -0.85 6.24 9.65
C ILE A 62 -0.66 5.83 11.09
N CYS A 63 -1.45 4.87 11.57
CA CYS A 63 -1.36 4.40 12.94
C CYS A 63 -0.98 2.92 12.94
N ARG A 64 -0.10 2.54 13.88
CA ARG A 64 0.09 1.11 14.18
C ARG A 64 -1.14 0.57 14.87
N VAL A 65 -1.53 -0.63 14.51
CA VAL A 65 -2.53 -1.44 15.17
C VAL A 65 -1.80 -2.44 16.05
N ASP A 66 -2.14 -2.42 17.32
CA ASP A 66 -1.87 -3.54 18.21
C ASP A 66 -2.98 -4.58 18.00
N LEU A 67 -2.62 -5.71 17.39
CA LEU A 67 -3.56 -6.79 17.08
C LEU A 67 -3.99 -7.58 18.32
N GLU A 68 -3.20 -7.59 19.40
CA GLU A 68 -3.55 -8.33 20.61
C GLU A 68 -4.67 -7.60 21.36
N THR A 69 -4.58 -6.27 21.40
CA THR A 69 -5.56 -5.41 22.10
C THR A 69 -6.62 -4.82 21.17
N ASN A 70 -6.50 -5.00 19.86
CA ASN A 70 -7.32 -4.36 18.82
C ASN A 70 -7.38 -2.83 18.97
N SER A 71 -6.25 -2.23 19.36
CA SER A 71 -6.15 -0.80 19.63
C SER A 71 -5.19 -0.11 18.67
N LEU A 72 -5.30 1.21 18.58
CA LEU A 72 -4.35 2.04 17.84
C LEU A 72 -3.28 2.56 18.79
N SER A 73 -2.04 2.60 18.33
CA SER A 73 -0.98 3.29 19.05
C SER A 73 -1.32 4.77 19.23
N GLU A 74 -1.00 5.33 20.40
CA GLU A 74 -1.25 6.74 20.73
C GLU A 74 -0.55 7.70 19.77
N GLN A 75 0.65 7.33 19.28
CA GLN A 75 1.42 8.13 18.36
C GLN A 75 1.29 7.59 16.93
N PRO A 76 0.85 8.43 15.97
CA PRO A 76 0.85 8.04 14.56
C PRO A 76 2.29 7.87 14.06
N VAL A 77 2.49 6.89 13.18
CA VAL A 77 3.75 6.65 12.47
C VAL A 77 4.03 7.75 11.45
N GLY A 78 2.97 8.29 10.85
CA GLY A 78 3.08 9.36 9.87
C GLY A 78 1.82 10.20 9.78
N ARG A 79 2.03 11.45 9.36
CA ARG A 79 0.98 12.46 9.20
C ARG A 79 1.27 13.29 7.96
N VAL A 80 0.32 13.31 7.03
CA VAL A 80 0.43 14.06 5.78
C VAL A 80 -0.75 15.04 5.69
N VAL A 81 -0.46 16.33 5.57
CA VAL A 81 -1.47 17.36 5.35
C VAL A 81 -1.85 17.37 3.87
N VAL A 82 -3.15 17.32 3.58
CA VAL A 82 -3.70 17.30 2.22
C VAL A 82 -4.66 18.46 2.03
N THR A 83 -4.81 18.91 0.78
CA THR A 83 -5.72 20.01 0.44
C THR A 83 -7.19 19.57 0.42
N GLY A 84 -7.45 18.31 0.09
CA GLY A 84 -8.76 17.69 0.11
C GLY A 84 -8.64 16.23 0.57
N LEU A 85 -9.76 15.65 0.99
CA LEU A 85 -9.78 14.24 1.42
C LEU A 85 -9.82 13.31 0.21
N PRO A 86 -9.04 12.21 0.22
CA PRO A 86 -9.15 11.19 -0.80
C PRO A 86 -10.50 10.48 -0.68
N TYR A 87 -11.17 10.27 -1.81
CA TYR A 87 -12.40 9.46 -1.85
C TYR A 87 -12.09 7.97 -2.01
N ARG A 88 -10.88 7.63 -2.48
CA ARG A 88 -10.36 6.25 -2.59
C ARG A 88 -8.86 6.24 -2.26
N MET A 89 -8.42 5.23 -1.52
CA MET A 89 -7.03 5.00 -1.19
C MET A 89 -6.67 3.52 -1.43
N ALA A 90 -5.43 3.26 -1.85
CA ALA A 90 -4.89 1.90 -1.99
C ALA A 90 -3.41 1.86 -1.60
N ALA A 91 -3.01 0.86 -0.83
CA ALA A 91 -1.61 0.63 -0.49
C ALA A 91 -0.86 0.07 -1.72
N HIS A 92 0.33 0.61 -1.97
CA HIS A 92 1.22 0.16 -3.04
C HIS A 92 2.09 -1.01 -2.54
N PRO A 93 2.19 -2.12 -3.29
CA PRO A 93 2.74 -3.38 -2.77
C PRO A 93 4.26 -3.42 -2.56
N ARG A 94 5.04 -2.50 -3.15
CA ARG A 94 6.51 -2.61 -3.13
C ARG A 94 7.26 -1.69 -2.16
N GLU A 95 6.65 -0.60 -1.67
CA GLU A 95 7.42 0.48 -1.01
C GLU A 95 6.65 1.19 0.10
N GLY A 96 5.61 0.56 0.67
CA GLY A 96 4.81 1.19 1.73
C GLY A 96 4.00 2.41 1.28
N GLY A 97 4.12 2.88 0.04
CA GLY A 97 3.39 4.06 -0.43
C GLY A 97 1.87 3.87 -0.54
N LEU A 98 1.18 4.99 -0.65
CA LEU A 98 -0.28 5.09 -0.73
C LEU A 98 -0.67 5.83 -2.01
N ILE A 99 -1.57 5.24 -2.78
CA ILE A 99 -2.20 5.90 -3.92
C ILE A 99 -3.50 6.53 -3.42
N CYS A 100 -3.61 7.85 -3.53
CA CYS A 100 -4.75 8.64 -3.10
C CYS A 100 -5.47 9.24 -4.32
N ALA A 101 -6.75 8.94 -4.48
CA ALA A 101 -7.60 9.58 -5.48
C ALA A 101 -8.43 10.69 -4.80
N LEU A 102 -8.21 11.93 -5.22
CA LEU A 102 -8.93 13.14 -4.80
C LEU A 102 -9.84 13.60 -5.95
N SER A 103 -10.81 14.47 -5.65
CA SER A 103 -11.78 14.95 -6.66
C SER A 103 -11.12 15.49 -7.93
N GLU A 104 -10.02 16.24 -7.77
CA GLU A 104 -9.33 16.93 -8.88
C GLU A 104 -7.96 16.32 -9.25
N SER A 105 -7.49 15.30 -8.52
CA SER A 105 -6.13 14.76 -8.74
C SER A 105 -5.94 13.36 -8.18
N CYS A 106 -4.90 12.67 -8.65
CA CYS A 106 -4.37 11.47 -8.00
C CYS A 106 -2.95 11.78 -7.49
N LYS A 107 -2.64 11.33 -6.27
CA LYS A 107 -1.33 11.54 -5.63
C LYS A 107 -0.77 10.24 -5.12
N TYR A 108 0.54 10.06 -5.27
CA TYR A 108 1.29 9.02 -4.59
C TYR A 108 1.95 9.63 -3.34
N VAL A 109 1.74 9.00 -2.19
CA VAL A 109 2.29 9.42 -0.90
C VAL A 109 3.22 8.32 -0.43
N ILE A 110 4.50 8.63 -0.27
CA ILE A 110 5.47 7.71 0.34
C ILE A 110 5.22 7.74 1.85
N LEU A 111 5.06 6.56 2.46
CA LEU A 111 4.74 6.38 3.88
C LEU A 111 5.96 5.92 4.68
#